data_AF-A0A9D9LFU7-F1
#
_entry.id   AF-A0A9D9LFU7-F1
#
_cell.length_a   1.000
_cell.length_b   1.000
_cell.length_c   1.000
_cell.angle_alpha   90.00
_cell.angle_beta   90.00
_cell.angle_gamma   90.00
#
_symmetry.space_group_name_H-M   'P 1'
#
loop_
_entity.id
_entity.type
_entity.pdbx_description
1 polymer ?
#
loop_
_entity_poly.entity_id
_entity_poly.type
_entity_poly.pdbx_seq_one_letter_code
_entity_poly.pdbx_strand_id
1 'polypeptide(L)'
;MQDAIGFTVLMLAGSVYTVATVAWLTAAYYLFQTMANTRSGVLLWSAALAYFPPNIVFRPDLLTDRGRVFRRRFATAALVCAAAVATGLALSGL
;
A
#
# COMPACT_ATOMS: atom_id res chain seq x y z
N MET A 1 4.45 -36.46 -12.62
CA MET A 1 5.03 -35.66 -11.52
C MET A 1 5.38 -34.25 -11.97
N GLN A 2 5.99 -34.05 -13.15
CA GLN A 2 6.23 -32.72 -13.73
C GLN A 2 4.95 -31.85 -13.86
N ASP A 3 3.82 -32.43 -14.27
CA ASP A 3 2.57 -31.67 -14.45
C ASP A 3 1.98 -31.16 -13.13
N ALA A 4 2.14 -31.95 -12.05
CA ALA A 4 1.68 -31.55 -10.73
C ALA A 4 2.52 -30.39 -10.17
N ILE A 5 3.84 -30.42 -10.41
CA ILE A 5 4.76 -29.34 -10.01
C ILE A 5 4.47 -28.06 -10.80
N GLY A 6 4.28 -28.16 -12.12
CA GLY A 6 3.90 -27.03 -12.97
C GLY A 6 2.58 -26.39 -12.54
N PHE A 7 1.57 -27.19 -12.24
CA PHE A 7 0.28 -26.70 -11.74
C PHE A 7 0.41 -25.98 -10.40
N THR A 8 1.19 -26.53 -9.45
CA THR A 8 1.44 -25.85 -8.18
C THR A 8 2.17 -24.53 -8.34
N VAL A 9 3.18 -24.44 -9.22
CA VAL A 9 3.90 -23.18 -9.50
C VAL A 9 2.96 -22.14 -10.11
N LEU A 10 2.09 -22.54 -11.03
CA LEU A 10 1.13 -21.65 -11.68
C LEU A 10 0.11 -21.09 -10.67
N MET A 11 -0.41 -21.94 -9.79
CA MET A 11 -1.30 -21.52 -8.70
C MET A 11 -0.60 -20.57 -7.72
N LEU A 12 0.66 -20.83 -7.40
CA LEU A 12 1.44 -20.01 -6.48
C LEU A 12 1.72 -18.64 -7.09
N ALA A 13 2.17 -18.58 -8.34
CA ALA A 13 2.34 -17.32 -9.07
C ALA A 13 1.03 -16.52 -9.14
N GLY A 14 -0.09 -17.18 -9.50
CA GLY A 14 -1.41 -16.56 -9.53
C GLY A 14 -1.81 -15.95 -8.19
N SER A 15 -1.62 -16.68 -7.09
CA SER A 15 -1.94 -16.19 -5.74
C SER A 15 -1.08 -14.99 -5.31
N VAL A 16 0.19 -14.95 -5.71
CA VAL A 16 1.08 -13.83 -5.41
C VAL A 16 0.62 -12.57 -6.14
N TYR A 17 0.23 -12.68 -7.41
CA TYR A 17 -0.28 -11.54 -8.17
C TYR A 17 -1.66 -11.05 -7.70
N THR A 18 -2.54 -11.94 -7.23
CA THR A 18 -3.82 -11.50 -6.63
C THR A 18 -3.58 -10.73 -5.34
N VAL A 19 -2.67 -11.19 -4.47
CA VAL A 19 -2.28 -10.47 -3.26
C VAL A 19 -1.65 -9.10 -3.59
N ALA A 20 -0.77 -9.03 -4.59
CA ALA A 20 -0.20 -7.76 -5.05
C ALA A 20 -1.28 -6.78 -5.52
N THR A 21 -2.25 -7.27 -6.30
CA THR A 21 -3.36 -6.46 -6.82
C THR A 21 -4.24 -5.92 -5.70
N VAL A 22 -4.61 -6.78 -4.73
CA VAL A 22 -5.41 -6.36 -3.57
C VAL A 22 -4.65 -5.35 -2.72
N ALA A 23 -3.35 -5.55 -2.51
CA ALA A 23 -2.52 -4.60 -1.76
C ALA A 23 -2.41 -3.25 -2.47
N TRP A 24 -2.27 -3.24 -3.80
CA TRP A 24 -2.25 -2.02 -4.61
C TRP A 24 -3.58 -1.26 -4.55
N LEU A 25 -4.71 -1.96 -4.72
CA LEU A 25 -6.04 -1.37 -4.58
C LEU A 25 -6.29 -0.83 -3.18
N THR A 26 -5.80 -1.53 -2.15
CA THR A 26 -5.90 -1.09 -0.76
C THR A 26 -5.08 0.17 -0.53
N ALA A 27 -3.87 0.26 -1.08
CA ALA A 27 -3.04 1.46 -1.01
C ALA A 27 -3.70 2.65 -1.74
N ALA A 28 -4.27 2.41 -2.92
CA ALA A 28 -5.04 3.41 -3.66
C ALA A 28 -6.29 3.85 -2.89
N TYR A 29 -7.00 2.92 -2.25
CA TYR A 29 -8.16 3.22 -1.42
C TYR A 29 -7.81 4.12 -0.24
N TYR A 30 -6.73 3.82 0.47
CA TYR A 30 -6.26 4.71 1.54
C TYR A 30 -5.84 6.07 1.01
N LEU A 31 -5.21 6.15 -0.17
CA LEU A 31 -4.90 7.42 -0.81
C LEU A 31 -6.18 8.22 -1.14
N PHE A 32 -7.20 7.57 -1.70
CA PHE A 32 -8.49 8.20 -2.01
C PHE A 32 -9.25 8.63 -0.75
N GLN A 33 -9.32 7.79 0.29
CA GLN A 33 -9.88 8.18 1.59
C GLN A 33 -9.20 9.42 2.14
N THR A 34 -7.89 9.54 1.92
CA THR A 34 -7.15 10.69 2.40
C THR A 34 -7.44 11.97 1.61
N MET A 35 -7.75 11.88 0.31
CA MET A 35 -8.25 13.02 -0.50
C MET A 35 -9.67 13.43 -0.11
N ALA A 36 -10.54 12.47 0.21
CA ALA A 36 -11.93 12.72 0.58
C ALA A 36 -12.09 13.28 2.01
N ASN A 37 -11.01 13.27 2.81
CA ASN A 37 -11.07 13.71 4.19
C ASN A 37 -11.00 15.25 4.28
N THR A 38 -12.14 15.87 4.56
CA THR A 38 -12.30 17.33 4.76
C THR A 38 -11.76 17.84 6.08
N ARG A 39 -11.36 16.96 7.02
CA ARG A 39 -10.75 17.34 8.29
C ARG A 39 -9.23 17.43 8.16
N SER A 40 -8.63 18.48 8.72
CA SER A 40 -7.18 18.70 8.73
C SER A 40 -6.45 17.55 9.42
N GLY A 41 -5.87 16.66 8.61
CA GLY A 41 -4.93 15.65 9.10
C GLY A 41 -3.48 16.15 9.14
N VAL A 42 -3.26 17.45 8.89
CA VAL A 42 -1.95 18.11 8.90
C VAL A 42 -2.01 19.36 9.79
N LEU A 43 -1.05 19.49 10.71
CA LEU A 43 -0.83 20.69 11.52
C LEU A 43 0.46 21.37 11.05
N LEU A 44 0.34 22.56 10.46
CA LEU A 44 1.50 23.42 10.17
C LEU A 44 1.38 24.65 11.08
N TRP A 45 2.37 24.87 11.96
CA TRP A 45 2.37 26.00 12.91
C TRP A 45 1.06 26.12 13.71
N SER A 46 0.52 25.00 14.20
CA SER A 46 -0.73 24.91 14.96
C SER A 46 -2.01 25.32 14.19
N ALA A 47 -1.93 25.54 12.88
CA ALA A 47 -3.08 25.77 12.02
C ALA A 47 -3.50 24.49 11.28
N ALA A 48 -4.80 24.25 11.26
CA ALA A 48 -5.45 23.17 10.52
C ALA A 48 -5.40 23.46 9.01
N LEU A 49 -4.50 22.80 8.28
CA LEU A 49 -4.47 22.88 6.83
C LEU A 49 -5.30 21.76 6.20
N ALA A 50 -5.94 22.09 5.07
CA ALA A 50 -6.58 21.12 4.21
C ALA A 50 -5.58 20.00 3.88
N TYR A 51 -6.07 18.77 3.94
CA TYR A 51 -5.22 17.60 3.88
C TYR A 51 -4.65 17.39 2.48
N PHE A 52 -3.33 17.44 2.33
CA PHE A 52 -2.65 17.20 1.04
C PHE A 52 -2.05 15.78 1.01
N PRO A 53 -2.50 14.87 0.11
CA PRO A 53 -2.09 13.46 0.11
C PRO A 53 -0.58 13.22 0.02
N PRO A 54 0.21 14.00 -0.75
CA PRO A 54 1.66 13.89 -0.75
C PRO A 54 2.33 14.07 0.62
N ASN A 55 1.72 14.83 1.55
CA ASN A 55 2.30 15.02 2.87
C ASN A 55 2.36 13.74 3.71
N ILE A 56 1.48 12.76 3.45
CA ILE A 56 1.55 11.44 4.09
C ILE A 56 2.88 10.76 3.80
N VAL A 57 3.36 10.92 2.57
CA VAL A 57 4.55 10.25 2.06
C VAL A 57 5.80 11.05 2.43
N PHE A 58 5.77 12.37 2.21
CA PHE A 58 6.97 13.20 2.25
C PHE A 58 7.16 14.03 3.53
N ARG A 59 6.13 14.23 4.36
CA ARG A 59 6.21 15.07 5.57
C ARG A 59 5.48 14.46 6.78
N PRO A 60 6.05 13.40 7.38
CA PRO A 60 5.39 12.69 8.47
C PRO A 60 5.26 13.49 9.77
N ASP A 61 6.15 14.46 9.99
CA ASP A 61 6.22 15.26 11.22
C ASP A 61 5.04 16.24 11.36
N LEU A 62 4.35 16.51 10.25
CA LEU A 62 3.22 17.42 10.20
C LEU A 62 1.87 16.71 10.33
N LEU A 63 1.84 15.38 10.43
CA LEU A 63 0.61 14.58 10.49
C LEU A 63 0.01 14.59 11.89
N THR A 64 -1.31 14.77 11.97
CA THR A 64 -2.08 14.47 13.19
C THR A 64 -2.10 12.97 13.46
N ASP A 65 -2.56 12.55 14.64
CA ASP A 65 -2.62 11.12 15.01
C ASP A 65 -3.43 10.28 14.01
N ARG A 66 -4.52 10.83 13.46
CA ARG A 66 -5.28 10.18 12.38
C ARG A 66 -4.47 10.07 11.09
N GLY A 67 -3.75 11.13 10.71
CA GLY A 67 -2.85 11.11 9.55
C GLY A 67 -1.75 10.07 9.70
N ARG A 68 -1.22 9.87 10.92
CA ARG A 68 -0.25 8.82 11.23
C ARG A 68 -0.82 7.41 11.07
N VAL A 69 -2.07 7.18 11.45
CA VAL A 69 -2.75 5.89 11.25
C VAL A 69 -2.91 5.59 9.76
N PHE A 70 -3.36 6.56 8.96
CA PHE A 70 -3.46 6.39 7.51
C PHE A 70 -2.10 6.13 6.86
N ARG A 71 -1.06 6.88 7.27
CA ARG A 71 0.31 6.64 6.81
C ARG A 71 0.78 5.22 7.11
N ARG A 72 0.57 4.73 8.34
CA ARG A 72 0.95 3.36 8.70
C ARG A 72 0.24 2.34 7.81
N ARG A 73 -1.08 2.45 7.65
CA ARG A 73 -1.86 1.51 6.82
C ARG A 73 -1.45 1.54 5.35
N PHE A 74 -1.22 2.73 4.81
CA PHE A 74 -0.68 2.90 3.46
C PHE A 74 0.71 2.27 3.32
N ALA A 75 1.63 2.54 4.26
CA ALA A 75 2.98 1.99 4.24
C ALA A 75 2.97 0.45 4.31
N THR A 76 2.11 -0.14 5.16
CA THR A 76 1.95 -1.59 5.23
C THR A 76 1.42 -2.16 3.91
N ALA A 77 0.39 -1.55 3.32
CA ALA A 77 -0.16 -2.00 2.04
C ALA A 77 0.87 -1.88 0.90
N ALA A 78 1.63 -0.78 0.84
CA ALA A 78 2.70 -0.60 -0.13
C ALA A 78 3.82 -1.63 0.04
N LEU A 79 4.20 -1.96 1.28
CA LEU A 79 5.18 -3.01 1.59
C LEU A 79 4.69 -4.38 1.12
N VAL A 80 3.43 -4.73 1.40
CA VAL A 80 2.84 -6.01 0.94
C VAL A 80 2.82 -6.08 -0.58
N CYS A 81 2.47 -4.99 -1.26
CA CYS A 81 2.52 -4.91 -2.72
C CYS A 81 3.94 -5.14 -3.25
N ALA A 82 4.94 -4.43 -2.70
CA ALA A 82 6.33 -4.57 -3.12
C ALA A 82 6.88 -5.98 -2.88
N ALA A 83 6.59 -6.58 -1.72
CA ALA A 83 7.00 -7.93 -1.38
C ALA A 83 6.33 -8.97 -2.30
N ALA A 84 5.04 -8.82 -2.59
CA ALA A 84 4.33 -9.70 -3.50
C ALA A 84 4.89 -9.61 -4.93
N VAL A 85 5.14 -8.40 -5.44
CA VAL A 85 5.76 -8.21 -6.76
C VAL A 85 7.17 -8.81 -6.82
N ALA A 86 8.01 -8.59 -5.81
CA ALA A 86 9.34 -9.17 -5.73
C ALA A 86 9.31 -10.70 -5.69
N THR A 87 8.34 -11.27 -4.96
CA THR A 87 8.13 -12.72 -4.89
C THR A 87 7.68 -13.28 -6.24
N GLY A 88 6.77 -12.59 -6.94
CA GLY A 88 6.33 -12.97 -8.28
C GLY A 88 7.47 -12.95 -9.30
N LEU A 89 8.32 -11.92 -9.24
CA LEU A 89 9.52 -11.82 -10.07
C LEU A 89 10.53 -12.94 -9.77
N ALA A 90 10.78 -13.23 -8.49
CA ALA A 90 11.67 -14.33 -8.10
C ALA A 90 11.16 -15.69 -8.57
N LEU A 91 9.85 -15.93 -8.51
CA LEU A 91 9.21 -17.14 -9.02
C LEU A 91 9.27 -17.25 -10.55
N SER A 92 9.24 -16.13 -11.27
CA SER A 92 9.36 -16.12 -12.74
C SER A 92 10.78 -16.35 -13.26
N GLY A 93 11.79 -16.21 -12.40
CA GLY A 93 13.20 -16.44 -12.72
C GLY A 93 13.73 -17.82 -12.33
N LEU A 94 12.89 -18.67 -11.73
CA LEU A 94 13.15 -20.09 -11.41
C LEU A 94 12.71 -20.99 -12.56
#